data_AF-A0A8H7P595-F1
#
_entry.id   AF-A0A8H7P595-F1
#
_cell.length_a   1.000
_cell.length_b   1.000
_cell.length_c   1.000
_cell.angle_alpha   90.00
_cell.angle_beta   90.00
_cell.angle_gamma   90.00
#
_symmetry.space_group_name_H-M   'P 1'
#
loop_
_entity.id
_entity.type
_entity.pdbx_description
1 polymer ?
#
loop_
_entity_poly.entity_id
_entity_poly.type
_entity_poly.pdbx_seq_one_letter_code
_entity_poly.pdbx_strand_id
1 'polypeptide(L)'
;MLLLVRAAAEAIAGFSPTDSSIWTSIRSSDIRKPIESFLWKALHNANRSGSYWKHVPGFEHRELCPNCLTAEESIGHILTSCSATGRHLVWSLARRIWQQTGRPLPAMSIGLILGCGLAAIPGRDRRTAPGTIRLWRILISESVYLIWKLRNERVIQHGDVAGWQHSRREVEERWLQVLNVRLALDRTLTNPRYKHSSVSADLVDETWRGTLVSTGPIPDDWIFKPGSPTLALSAVRN
;
A
#
# COMPACT_ATOMS: atom_id res chain seq x y z
N MET A 1 -12.10 12.94 -5.91
CA MET A 1 -11.36 12.10 -4.94
C MET A 1 -11.10 12.78 -3.60
N LEU A 2 -10.69 14.06 -3.55
CA LEU A 2 -10.37 14.76 -2.30
C LEU A 2 -11.51 14.73 -1.25
N LEU A 3 -12.77 14.85 -1.68
CA LEU A 3 -13.93 14.70 -0.80
C LEU A 3 -13.99 13.33 -0.11
N LEU A 4 -13.64 12.25 -0.81
CA LEU A 4 -13.62 10.90 -0.25
C LEU A 4 -12.50 10.75 0.78
N VAL A 5 -11.35 11.39 0.55
CA VAL A 5 -10.25 11.45 1.52
C VAL A 5 -10.69 12.18 2.79
N ARG A 6 -11.37 13.32 2.66
CA ARG A 6 -11.91 14.06 3.82
C ARG A 6 -12.91 13.22 4.61
N ALA A 7 -13.89 12.62 3.93
CA ALA A 7 -14.88 11.77 4.58
C ALA A 7 -14.23 10.59 5.33
N ALA A 8 -13.21 9.97 4.73
CA ALA A 8 -12.47 8.89 5.36
C ALA A 8 -11.65 9.36 6.58
N ALA A 9 -10.97 10.49 6.49
CA ALA A 9 -10.20 11.06 7.59
C ALA A 9 -11.09 11.48 8.76
N GLU A 10 -12.24 12.10 8.46
CA GLU A 10 -13.25 12.47 9.45
C GLU A 10 -13.78 11.22 10.17
N ALA A 11 -14.16 10.18 9.42
CA ALA A 11 -14.68 8.94 9.99
C ALA A 11 -13.68 8.19 10.87
N ILE A 12 -12.37 8.29 10.57
CA ILE A 12 -11.33 7.52 11.29
C ILE A 12 -10.70 8.30 12.43
N ALA A 13 -10.50 9.60 12.25
CA ALA A 13 -9.69 10.42 13.14
C ALA A 13 -10.40 11.69 13.63
N GLY A 14 -11.67 11.90 13.25
CA GLY A 14 -12.47 13.03 13.71
C GLY A 14 -11.94 14.39 13.24
N PHE A 15 -11.25 14.43 12.09
CA PHE A 15 -10.83 15.68 11.50
C PHE A 15 -10.92 15.68 9.97
N SER A 16 -11.22 16.86 9.43
CA SER A 16 -11.30 17.10 8.00
C SER A 16 -10.00 17.75 7.50
N PRO A 17 -9.15 17.04 6.73
CA PRO A 17 -7.91 17.58 6.20
C PRO A 17 -8.16 18.67 5.15
N THR A 18 -7.27 19.67 5.13
CA THR A 18 -7.20 20.64 4.02
C THR A 18 -6.63 19.98 2.77
N ASP A 19 -6.91 20.55 1.59
CA ASP A 19 -6.34 20.02 0.33
C ASP A 19 -4.81 20.04 0.35
N SER A 20 -4.22 21.13 0.86
CA SER A 20 -2.77 21.24 1.05
C SER A 20 -2.21 20.11 1.92
N SER A 21 -2.91 19.74 3.00
CA SER A 21 -2.50 18.63 3.86
C SER A 21 -2.56 17.29 3.14
N ILE A 22 -3.62 17.05 2.35
CA ILE A 22 -3.74 15.83 1.54
C ILE A 22 -2.58 15.73 0.54
N TRP A 23 -2.32 16.81 -0.22
CA TRP A 23 -1.25 16.84 -1.21
C TRP A 23 0.14 16.71 -0.60
N THR A 24 0.37 17.32 0.55
CA THR A 24 1.64 17.18 1.29
C THR A 24 1.82 15.76 1.79
N SER A 25 0.74 15.11 2.24
CA SER A 25 0.80 13.78 2.84
C SER A 25 1.28 12.69 1.87
N ILE A 26 0.89 12.77 0.59
CA ILE A 26 1.35 11.80 -0.42
C ILE A 26 2.83 11.96 -0.78
N ARG A 27 3.46 13.08 -0.40
CA ARG A 27 4.88 13.39 -0.60
C ARG A 27 5.76 13.01 0.61
N SER A 28 5.19 12.31 1.60
CA SER A 28 5.95 11.80 2.74
C SER A 28 7.17 11.01 2.28
N SER A 29 8.29 11.13 3.00
CA SER A 29 9.49 10.28 2.80
C SER A 29 9.21 8.79 3.05
N ASP A 30 8.08 8.48 3.70
CA ASP A 30 7.60 7.11 3.88
C ASP A 30 7.06 6.50 2.58
N ILE A 31 6.69 7.33 1.59
CA ILE A 31 6.09 6.94 0.32
C ILE A 31 7.11 7.09 -0.81
N ARG A 32 7.32 6.03 -1.59
CA ARG A 32 8.27 6.06 -2.72
C ARG A 32 7.76 6.93 -3.86
N LYS A 33 8.66 7.57 -4.61
CA LYS A 33 8.33 8.47 -5.73
C LYS A 33 7.42 7.86 -6.81
N PRO A 34 7.58 6.59 -7.24
CA PRO A 34 6.63 5.99 -8.19
C PRO A 34 5.21 5.89 -7.62
N ILE A 35 5.08 5.67 -6.32
CA ILE A 35 3.80 5.58 -5.61
C ILE A 35 3.21 6.97 -5.42
N GLU A 36 4.01 7.96 -5.03
CA GLU A 36 3.60 9.37 -4.97
C GLU A 36 2.99 9.82 -6.31
N SER A 37 3.67 9.54 -7.43
CA SER A 37 3.17 9.87 -8.78
C SER A 37 1.86 9.14 -9.08
N PHE A 38 1.73 7.86 -8.69
CA PHE A 38 0.49 7.11 -8.83
C PHE A 38 -0.65 7.73 -8.00
N LEU A 39 -0.43 8.03 -6.72
CA LEU A 39 -1.42 8.62 -5.83
C LEU A 39 -1.85 10.01 -6.31
N TRP A 40 -0.90 10.82 -6.80
CA TRP A 40 -1.19 12.12 -7.39
C TRP A 40 -2.13 11.97 -8.59
N LYS A 41 -1.86 11.03 -9.51
CA LYS A 41 -2.74 10.77 -10.66
C LYS A 41 -4.10 10.27 -10.21
N ALA A 42 -4.14 9.37 -9.22
CA ALA A 42 -5.38 8.82 -8.70
C ALA A 42 -6.26 9.90 -8.07
N LEU A 43 -5.68 10.81 -7.28
CA LEU A 43 -6.39 11.95 -6.70
C LEU A 43 -6.96 12.91 -7.74
N HIS A 44 -6.28 13.08 -8.88
CA HIS A 44 -6.77 13.87 -10.02
C HIS A 44 -7.68 13.09 -10.98
N ASN A 45 -7.93 11.80 -10.72
CA ASN A 45 -8.60 10.89 -11.65
C ASN A 45 -7.92 10.85 -13.05
N ALA A 46 -6.59 10.94 -13.07
CA ALA A 46 -5.77 11.03 -14.28
C ALA A 46 -5.17 9.69 -14.72
N ASN A 47 -5.60 8.58 -14.11
CA ASN A 47 -5.21 7.23 -14.54
C ASN A 47 -6.00 6.84 -15.79
N ARG A 48 -5.35 6.18 -16.76
CA ARG A 48 -6.01 5.63 -17.95
C ARG A 48 -6.79 4.37 -17.62
N SER A 49 -8.00 4.55 -17.09
CA SER A 49 -8.85 3.48 -16.55
C SER A 49 -10.32 3.91 -16.56
N GLY A 50 -11.25 2.94 -16.64
CA GLY A 50 -12.68 3.22 -16.59
C GLY A 50 -13.14 4.17 -17.71
N SER A 51 -13.96 5.14 -17.33
CA SER A 51 -14.56 6.17 -18.19
C SER A 51 -13.59 6.94 -19.08
N TYR A 52 -12.29 6.98 -18.76
CA TYR A 52 -11.26 7.50 -19.68
C TYR A 52 -11.37 6.88 -21.08
N TRP A 53 -11.65 5.58 -21.15
CA TRP A 53 -11.66 4.83 -22.41
C TRP A 53 -12.93 5.03 -23.25
N LYS A 54 -14.03 5.55 -22.67
CA LYS A 54 -15.30 5.80 -23.38
C LYS A 54 -15.17 6.63 -24.64
N HIS A 55 -14.20 7.53 -24.63
CA HIS A 55 -14.01 8.55 -25.66
C HIS A 55 -12.76 8.29 -26.50
N VAL A 56 -12.17 7.09 -26.41
CA VAL A 56 -10.98 6.70 -27.17
C VAL A 56 -11.39 5.69 -28.24
N PRO A 57 -11.45 6.11 -29.53
CA PRO A 57 -11.85 5.25 -30.63
C PRO A 57 -11.08 3.92 -30.67
N GLY A 58 -11.82 2.80 -30.68
CA GLY A 58 -11.27 1.44 -30.76
C GLY A 58 -10.83 0.84 -29.42
N PHE A 59 -10.96 1.57 -28.32
CA PHE A 59 -10.57 1.14 -26.97
C PHE A 59 -11.68 1.25 -25.94
N GLU A 60 -12.91 1.57 -26.35
CA GLU A 60 -14.08 1.78 -25.48
C GLU A 60 -14.38 0.56 -24.60
N HIS A 61 -14.11 -0.64 -25.11
CA HIS A 61 -14.24 -1.91 -24.37
C HIS A 61 -13.40 -1.96 -23.08
N ARG A 62 -12.36 -1.11 -22.94
CA ARG A 62 -11.51 -1.01 -21.75
C ARG A 62 -12.13 -0.17 -20.63
N GLU A 63 -13.32 0.37 -20.83
CA GLU A 63 -14.09 1.00 -19.75
C GLU A 63 -14.42 -0.02 -18.65
N LEU A 64 -14.82 -1.23 -19.04
CA LEU A 64 -15.29 -2.25 -18.12
C LEU A 64 -14.14 -3.12 -17.63
N CYS A 65 -14.25 -3.59 -16.39
CA CYS A 65 -13.28 -4.50 -15.81
C CYS A 65 -13.40 -5.87 -16.49
N PRO A 66 -12.36 -6.39 -17.17
CA PRO A 66 -12.46 -7.66 -17.89
C PRO A 66 -12.58 -8.88 -16.96
N ASN A 67 -12.38 -8.70 -15.65
CA ASN A 67 -12.57 -9.76 -14.65
C ASN A 67 -13.98 -9.75 -14.05
N CYS A 68 -14.57 -8.57 -13.83
CA CYS A 68 -15.90 -8.45 -13.23
C CYS A 68 -17.01 -8.33 -14.28
N LEU A 69 -16.65 -8.03 -15.53
CA LEU A 69 -17.48 -7.88 -16.73
C LEU A 69 -18.49 -6.72 -16.71
N THR A 70 -19.08 -6.40 -15.55
CA THR A 70 -20.16 -5.40 -15.43
C THR A 70 -19.73 -4.11 -14.74
N ALA A 71 -18.66 -4.14 -13.94
CA ALA A 71 -18.18 -2.97 -13.22
C ALA A 71 -17.24 -2.11 -14.09
N GLU A 72 -17.39 -0.79 -14.03
CA GLU A 72 -16.39 0.15 -14.57
C GLU A 72 -15.03 -0.12 -13.92
N GLU A 73 -13.98 -0.20 -14.72
CA GLU A 73 -12.61 -0.41 -14.27
C GLU A 73 -11.96 0.86 -13.70
N SER A 74 -12.67 1.56 -12.81
CA SER A 74 -12.17 2.76 -12.14
C SER A 74 -11.07 2.45 -11.11
N ILE A 75 -10.29 3.46 -10.72
CA ILE A 75 -9.31 3.32 -9.63
C ILE A 75 -9.97 2.88 -8.33
N GLY A 76 -11.19 3.37 -8.04
CA GLY A 76 -11.99 2.90 -6.92
C GLY A 76 -12.23 1.39 -7.01
N HIS A 77 -12.77 0.92 -8.14
CA HIS A 77 -13.02 -0.50 -8.36
C HIS A 77 -11.75 -1.36 -8.22
N ILE A 78 -10.69 -1.00 -8.95
CA ILE A 78 -9.42 -1.75 -8.97
C ILE A 78 -8.87 -1.94 -7.56
N LEU A 79 -8.91 -0.89 -6.73
CA LEU A 79 -8.27 -0.91 -5.43
C LEU A 79 -9.15 -1.45 -4.31
N THR A 80 -10.47 -1.31 -4.37
CA THR A 80 -11.35 -1.65 -3.22
C THR A 80 -12.33 -2.79 -3.47
N SER A 81 -12.84 -3.00 -4.69
CA SER A 81 -13.97 -3.92 -4.92
C SER A 81 -13.78 -4.97 -6.03
N CYS A 82 -12.73 -4.87 -6.85
CA CYS A 82 -12.46 -5.85 -7.91
C CYS A 82 -12.34 -7.29 -7.39
N SER A 83 -12.93 -8.27 -8.05
CA SER A 83 -12.86 -9.68 -7.64
C SER A 83 -11.55 -10.37 -8.04
N ALA A 84 -10.63 -9.67 -8.71
CA ALA A 84 -9.36 -10.25 -9.15
C ALA A 84 -8.49 -10.72 -7.97
N THR A 85 -7.81 -11.85 -8.15
CA THR A 85 -7.01 -12.54 -7.11
C THR A 85 -5.96 -11.62 -6.50
N GLY A 86 -5.27 -10.82 -7.32
CA GLY A 86 -4.22 -9.89 -6.87
C GLY A 86 -4.69 -8.89 -5.82
N ARG A 87 -5.85 -8.25 -6.01
CA ARG A 87 -6.38 -7.25 -5.06
C ARG A 87 -6.73 -7.89 -3.72
N HIS A 88 -7.49 -8.99 -3.76
CA HIS A 88 -7.95 -9.66 -2.55
C HIS A 88 -6.78 -10.19 -1.70
N LEU A 89 -5.82 -10.88 -2.33
CA LEU A 89 -4.68 -11.44 -1.62
C LEU A 89 -3.78 -10.35 -1.04
N VAL A 90 -3.45 -9.30 -1.80
CA VAL A 90 -2.62 -8.21 -1.28
C VAL A 90 -3.23 -7.57 -0.04
N TRP A 91 -4.55 -7.30 -0.03
CA TRP A 91 -5.20 -6.76 1.15
C TRP A 91 -5.27 -7.74 2.33
N SER A 92 -5.42 -9.03 2.05
CA SER A 92 -5.36 -10.08 3.08
C SER A 92 -3.98 -10.13 3.74
N LEU A 93 -2.90 -10.06 2.96
CA LEU A 93 -1.53 -10.03 3.47
C LEU A 93 -1.24 -8.76 4.27
N ALA A 94 -1.67 -7.60 3.75
CA ALA A 94 -1.53 -6.33 4.46
C ALA A 94 -2.25 -6.34 5.81
N ARG A 95 -3.49 -6.85 5.87
CA ARG A 95 -4.25 -6.98 7.11
C ARG A 95 -3.50 -7.80 8.15
N ARG A 96 -2.90 -8.92 7.76
CA ARG A 96 -2.19 -9.82 8.66
C ARG A 96 -0.94 -9.18 9.27
N ILE A 97 -0.17 -8.41 8.50
CA ILE A 97 0.95 -7.65 9.05
C ILE A 97 0.45 -6.52 9.97
N TRP A 98 -0.61 -5.79 9.58
CA TRP A 98 -1.16 -4.72 10.41
C TRP A 98 -1.67 -5.23 11.77
N GLN A 99 -2.29 -6.42 11.79
CA GLN A 99 -2.79 -7.04 13.03
C GLN A 99 -1.70 -7.31 14.06
N GLN A 100 -0.43 -7.44 13.67
CA GLN A 100 0.69 -7.57 14.61
C GLN A 100 0.89 -6.32 15.47
N THR A 101 0.34 -5.17 15.06
CA THR A 101 0.32 -3.93 15.88
C THR A 101 -0.75 -3.95 16.97
N GLY A 102 -1.58 -5.00 17.04
CA GLY A 102 -2.74 -5.08 17.93
C GLY A 102 -3.92 -4.19 17.49
N ARG A 103 -3.87 -3.61 16.28
CA ARG A 103 -4.89 -2.68 15.77
C ARG A 103 -5.70 -3.33 14.65
N PRO A 104 -7.03 -3.11 14.60
CA PRO A 104 -7.84 -3.60 13.49
C PRO A 104 -7.49 -2.85 12.21
N LEU A 105 -7.42 -3.58 11.09
CA LEU A 105 -7.40 -2.96 9.76
C LEU A 105 -8.84 -2.72 9.33
N PRO A 106 -9.27 -1.47 9.07
CA PRO A 106 -10.62 -1.17 8.59
C PRO A 106 -10.81 -1.74 7.18
N ALA A 107 -12.07 -1.78 6.74
CA ALA A 107 -12.36 -1.99 5.32
C ALA A 107 -11.70 -0.87 4.50
N MET A 108 -10.96 -1.26 3.46
CA MET A 108 -10.26 -0.29 2.62
C MET A 108 -11.27 0.47 1.76
N SER A 109 -11.38 1.77 2.01
CA SER A 109 -12.09 2.70 1.13
C SER A 109 -11.09 3.45 0.26
N ILE A 110 -11.56 3.97 -0.88
CA ILE A 110 -10.71 4.77 -1.76
C ILE A 110 -10.19 6.02 -1.05
N GLY A 111 -10.98 6.62 -0.16
CA GLY A 111 -10.57 7.77 0.65
C GLY A 111 -9.41 7.45 1.60
N LEU A 112 -9.44 6.29 2.26
CA LEU A 112 -8.36 5.84 3.14
C LEU A 112 -7.07 5.55 2.38
N ILE A 113 -7.20 4.93 1.21
CA ILE A 113 -6.08 4.62 0.34
C ILE A 113 -5.41 5.91 -0.16
N LEU A 114 -6.19 6.83 -0.72
CA LEU A 114 -5.64 8.06 -1.29
C LEU A 114 -5.19 9.05 -0.20
N GLY A 115 -5.70 8.90 1.02
CA GLY A 115 -5.27 9.61 2.21
C GLY A 115 -4.22 8.88 3.06
N CYS A 116 -3.62 7.78 2.59
CA CYS A 116 -2.80 6.92 3.46
C CYS A 116 -1.55 7.60 4.02
N GLY A 117 -1.09 8.69 3.39
CA GLY A 117 0.00 9.54 3.88
C GLY A 117 -0.38 10.38 5.10
N LEU A 118 -1.68 10.64 5.30
CA LEU A 118 -2.16 11.36 6.47
C LEU A 118 -1.87 10.55 7.73
N ALA A 119 -1.74 11.24 8.86
CA ALA A 119 -1.68 10.57 10.15
C ALA A 119 -3.08 10.16 10.66
N ALA A 120 -4.09 10.07 9.77
CA ALA A 120 -5.43 9.58 10.10
C ALA A 120 -5.44 8.06 10.05
N ILE A 121 -4.87 7.41 11.09
CA ILE A 121 -4.82 5.95 11.18
C ILE A 121 -5.90 5.41 12.13
N PRO A 122 -6.44 4.21 11.86
CA PRO A 122 -7.46 3.57 12.69
C PRO A 122 -7.02 3.40 14.13
N GLY A 123 -7.86 3.87 15.07
CA GLY A 123 -7.60 3.80 16.49
C GLY A 123 -6.43 4.68 16.95
N ARG A 124 -5.99 5.65 16.15
CA ARG A 124 -4.93 6.59 16.56
C ARG A 124 -5.33 7.33 17.82
N ASP A 125 -4.38 7.46 18.71
CA ASP A 125 -4.42 8.35 19.86
C ASP A 125 -3.14 9.20 19.94
N ARG A 126 -3.03 10.05 20.98
CA ARG A 126 -1.83 10.86 21.21
C ARG A 126 -0.59 10.04 21.56
N ARG A 127 -0.74 8.77 21.95
CA ARG A 127 0.33 7.85 22.35
C ARG A 127 0.80 6.96 21.21
N THR A 128 0.19 7.09 20.03
CA THR A 128 0.49 6.19 18.92
C THR A 128 1.91 6.44 18.41
N ALA A 129 2.73 5.42 18.55
CA ALA A 129 4.12 5.32 18.11
C ALA A 129 4.33 5.89 16.68
N PRO A 130 5.33 6.77 16.47
CA PRO A 130 5.71 7.23 15.13
C PRO A 130 5.94 6.09 14.14
N GLY A 131 6.60 5.00 14.55
CA GLY A 131 6.82 3.79 13.78
C GLY A 131 5.54 3.08 13.35
N THR A 132 4.48 3.13 14.16
CA THR A 132 3.16 2.58 13.79
C THR A 132 2.50 3.39 12.67
N ILE A 133 2.58 4.73 12.74
CA ILE A 133 2.07 5.62 11.68
C ILE A 133 2.87 5.42 10.39
N ARG A 134 4.18 5.26 10.52
CA ARG A 134 5.09 4.97 9.41
C ARG A 134 4.79 3.63 8.76
N LEU A 135 4.59 2.57 9.56
CA LEU A 135 4.21 1.25 9.07
C LEU A 135 2.90 1.30 8.28
N TRP A 136 1.89 2.03 8.77
CA TRP A 136 0.63 2.24 8.06
C TRP A 136 0.86 2.82 6.66
N ARG A 137 1.59 3.94 6.58
CA ARG A 137 1.87 4.64 5.32
C ARG A 137 2.55 3.72 4.31
N ILE A 138 3.57 2.99 4.76
CA ILE A 138 4.31 2.04 3.92
C ILE A 138 3.38 0.92 3.46
N LEU A 139 2.71 0.25 4.40
CA LEU A 139 1.91 -0.93 4.13
C LEU A 139 0.77 -0.66 3.13
N ILE A 140 0.04 0.44 3.31
CA ILE A 140 -1.07 0.81 2.44
C ILE A 140 -0.56 1.26 1.07
N SER A 141 0.46 2.12 1.02
CA SER A 141 0.96 2.68 -0.24
C SER A 141 1.64 1.62 -1.12
N GLU A 142 2.46 0.74 -0.53
CA GLU A 142 3.10 -0.38 -1.24
C GLU A 142 2.07 -1.38 -1.78
N SER A 143 1.08 -1.73 -0.96
CA SER A 143 0.01 -2.66 -1.34
C SER A 143 -0.80 -2.13 -2.51
N VAL A 144 -1.21 -0.86 -2.46
CA VAL A 144 -1.99 -0.21 -3.52
C VAL A 144 -1.22 -0.15 -4.84
N TYR A 145 0.06 0.18 -4.77
CA TYR A 145 0.88 0.24 -5.98
C TYR A 145 1.12 -1.15 -6.57
N LEU A 146 1.28 -2.19 -5.74
CA LEU A 146 1.35 -3.57 -6.23
C LEU A 146 0.04 -4.00 -6.89
N ILE A 147 -1.13 -3.71 -6.30
CA ILE A 147 -2.43 -4.02 -6.89
C ILE A 147 -2.56 -3.36 -8.27
N TRP A 148 -2.16 -2.10 -8.40
CA TRP A 148 -2.14 -1.40 -9.68
C TRP A 148 -1.22 -2.07 -10.71
N LYS A 149 -0.01 -2.48 -10.30
CA LYS A 149 0.92 -3.21 -11.18
C LYS A 149 0.36 -4.56 -11.63
N LEU A 150 -0.19 -5.35 -10.72
CA LEU A 150 -0.83 -6.63 -11.03
C LEU A 150 -2.00 -6.42 -12.00
N ARG A 151 -2.84 -5.41 -11.77
CA ARG A 151 -3.90 -5.07 -12.74
C ARG A 151 -3.33 -4.74 -14.12
N ASN A 152 -2.28 -3.92 -14.18
CA ASN A 152 -1.68 -3.53 -15.47
C ASN A 152 -1.11 -4.74 -16.22
N GLU A 153 -0.41 -5.64 -15.55
CA GLU A 153 0.06 -6.89 -16.16
C GLU A 153 -1.12 -7.69 -16.72
N ARG A 154 -2.17 -7.91 -15.91
CA ARG A 154 -3.37 -8.66 -16.31
C ARG A 154 -4.02 -8.09 -17.58
N VAL A 155 -4.21 -6.78 -17.66
CA VAL A 155 -5.00 -6.17 -18.76
C VAL A 155 -4.16 -5.71 -19.95
N ILE A 156 -2.85 -5.49 -19.77
CA ILE A 156 -1.96 -5.02 -20.84
C ILE A 156 -1.15 -6.18 -21.41
N GLN A 157 -0.58 -7.03 -20.56
CA GLN A 157 0.29 -8.13 -20.99
C GLN A 157 -0.49 -9.42 -21.26
N HIS A 158 -1.61 -9.61 -20.58
CA HIS A 158 -2.45 -10.82 -20.68
C HIS A 158 -3.91 -10.50 -21.02
N GLY A 159 -4.18 -9.32 -21.61
CA GLY A 159 -5.54 -8.85 -21.88
C GLY A 159 -6.28 -9.65 -22.96
N ASP A 160 -5.54 -10.41 -23.76
CA ASP A 160 -6.00 -11.34 -24.78
C ASP A 160 -6.32 -12.75 -24.23
N VAL A 161 -5.85 -13.08 -23.03
CA VAL A 161 -6.08 -14.38 -22.40
C VAL A 161 -7.32 -14.33 -21.50
N ALA A 162 -8.41 -14.94 -21.98
CA ALA A 162 -9.68 -14.99 -21.26
C ALA A 162 -9.53 -15.63 -19.88
N GLY A 163 -10.01 -14.94 -18.83
CA GLY A 163 -9.99 -15.44 -17.46
C GLY A 163 -8.61 -15.49 -16.79
N TRP A 164 -7.57 -14.92 -17.39
CA TRP A 164 -6.23 -14.93 -16.81
C TRP A 164 -6.18 -14.25 -15.43
N GLN A 165 -5.51 -14.89 -14.48
CA GLN A 165 -5.26 -14.39 -13.12
C GLN A 165 -3.85 -14.77 -12.66
N HIS A 166 -3.23 -13.91 -11.86
CA HIS A 166 -2.02 -14.28 -11.12
C HIS A 166 -2.30 -15.46 -10.19
N SER A 167 -1.32 -16.34 -10.05
CA SER A 167 -1.40 -17.41 -9.06
C SER A 167 -1.29 -16.84 -7.64
N ARG A 168 -1.88 -17.54 -6.66
CA ARG A 168 -1.78 -17.13 -5.25
C ARG A 168 -0.33 -16.99 -4.78
N ARG A 169 0.50 -17.98 -5.11
CA ARG A 169 1.92 -18.03 -4.75
C ARG A 169 2.67 -16.82 -5.29
N GLU A 170 2.45 -16.50 -6.56
CA GLU A 170 3.11 -15.36 -7.21
C GLU A 170 2.75 -14.03 -6.54
N VAL A 171 1.47 -13.81 -6.21
CA VAL A 171 1.04 -12.57 -5.52
C VAL A 171 1.67 -12.49 -4.13
N GLU A 172 1.69 -13.61 -3.39
CA GLU A 172 2.31 -13.72 -2.07
C GLU A 172 3.82 -13.40 -2.11
N GLU A 173 4.56 -14.00 -3.04
CA GLU A 173 6.00 -13.79 -3.22
C GLU A 173 6.31 -12.34 -3.63
N ARG A 174 5.58 -11.78 -4.61
CA ARG A 174 5.76 -10.39 -5.05
C ARG A 174 5.46 -9.38 -3.95
N TRP A 175 4.42 -9.61 -3.15
CA TRP A 175 4.07 -8.70 -2.05
C TRP A 175 5.11 -8.74 -0.94
N LEU A 176 5.58 -9.92 -0.55
CA LEU A 176 6.70 -10.03 0.39
C LEU A 176 7.96 -9.40 -0.14
N GLN A 177 8.28 -9.60 -1.42
CA GLN A 177 9.45 -8.99 -2.05
C GLN A 177 9.37 -7.46 -1.96
N VAL A 178 8.20 -6.86 -2.23
CA VAL A 178 8.00 -5.40 -2.13
C VAL A 178 8.32 -4.90 -0.71
N LEU A 179 7.79 -5.54 0.32
CA LEU A 179 8.05 -5.10 1.70
C LEU A 179 9.48 -5.40 2.17
N ASN A 180 10.07 -6.54 1.79
CA ASN A 180 11.46 -6.86 2.13
C ASN A 180 12.45 -5.89 1.46
N VAL A 181 12.17 -5.46 0.22
CA VAL A 181 12.95 -4.39 -0.43
C VAL A 181 12.82 -3.08 0.34
N ARG A 182 11.63 -2.72 0.82
CA ARG A 182 11.42 -1.51 1.63
C ARG A 182 12.15 -1.60 2.98
N LEU A 183 12.07 -2.74 3.66
CA LEU A 183 12.80 -3.03 4.89
C LEU A 183 14.32 -2.89 4.69
N ALA A 184 14.87 -3.48 3.62
CA ALA A 184 16.29 -3.39 3.31
C ALA A 184 16.74 -1.94 3.00
N LEU A 185 15.90 -1.17 2.31
CA LEU A 185 16.13 0.26 2.08
C LEU A 185 16.14 1.03 3.40
N ASP A 186 15.17 0.80 4.28
CA ASP A 186 15.09 1.48 5.58
C ASP A 186 16.33 1.21 6.44
N ARG A 187 16.78 -0.04 6.48
CA ARG A 187 18.04 -0.41 7.14
C ARG A 187 19.24 0.30 6.53
N THR A 188 19.28 0.42 5.20
CA THR A 188 20.36 1.14 4.52
C THR A 188 20.36 2.62 4.90
N LEU A 189 19.18 3.23 5.01
CA LEU A 189 18.99 4.63 5.35
C LEU A 189 19.27 4.95 6.82
N THR A 190 19.55 3.97 7.69
CA THR A 190 20.05 4.26 9.04
C THR A 190 21.48 4.78 9.05
N ASN A 191 22.21 4.62 7.95
CA ASN A 191 23.56 5.15 7.83
C ASN A 191 23.53 6.69 7.71
N PRO A 192 24.19 7.44 8.62
CA PRO A 192 24.21 8.91 8.60
C PRO A 192 24.77 9.52 7.31
N ARG A 193 25.52 8.74 6.50
CA ARG A 193 26.04 9.19 5.20
C ARG A 193 24.95 9.69 4.25
N TYR A 194 23.71 9.25 4.44
CA TYR A 194 22.56 9.65 3.64
C TYR A 194 21.93 10.99 4.08
N LYS A 195 22.48 11.67 5.11
CA LYS A 195 22.13 13.04 5.53
C LYS A 195 20.61 13.24 5.63
N HIS A 196 20.04 14.09 4.79
CA HIS A 196 18.61 14.45 4.77
C HIS A 196 17.66 13.29 4.44
N SER A 197 18.19 12.17 3.92
CA SER A 197 17.44 10.94 3.65
C SER A 197 17.65 9.88 4.72
N SER A 198 18.47 10.15 5.74
CA SER A 198 18.69 9.19 6.83
C SER A 198 17.44 9.03 7.69
N VAL A 199 17.27 7.83 8.25
CA VAL A 199 16.17 7.43 9.14
C VAL A 199 16.80 6.92 10.42
N SER A 200 16.32 7.31 11.60
CA SER A 200 16.90 6.80 12.85
C SER A 200 16.69 5.28 12.97
N ALA A 201 17.66 4.59 13.57
CA ALA A 201 17.55 3.16 13.83
C ALA A 201 16.34 2.85 14.71
N ASP A 202 16.08 3.67 15.73
CA ASP A 202 14.90 3.53 16.61
C ASP A 202 13.59 3.60 15.85
N LEU A 203 13.46 4.49 14.86
CA LEU A 203 12.25 4.59 14.05
C LEU A 203 12.09 3.39 13.13
N VAL A 204 13.18 2.87 12.56
CA VAL A 204 13.16 1.63 11.76
C VAL A 204 12.76 0.45 12.65
N ASP A 205 13.28 0.39 13.87
CA ASP A 205 12.95 -0.63 14.86
C ASP A 205 11.46 -0.62 15.21
N GLU A 206 10.96 0.54 15.63
CA GLU A 206 9.56 0.76 16.00
C GLU A 206 8.61 0.48 14.81
N THR A 207 9.06 0.71 13.58
CA THR A 207 8.28 0.40 12.36
C THR A 207 8.16 -1.10 12.12
N TRP A 208 9.27 -1.84 12.22
CA TRP A 208 9.38 -3.19 11.65
C TRP A 208 9.41 -4.32 12.68
N ARG A 209 9.92 -4.11 13.90
CA ARG A 209 10.25 -5.20 14.84
C ARG A 209 9.10 -6.19 15.04
N GLY A 210 7.89 -5.70 15.26
CA GLY A 210 6.70 -6.55 15.47
C GLY A 210 6.22 -7.32 14.23
N THR A 211 6.78 -7.04 13.06
CA THR A 211 6.39 -7.67 11.78
C THR A 211 7.37 -8.76 11.33
N LEU A 212 8.56 -8.83 11.93
CA LEU A 212 9.65 -9.71 11.51
C LEU A 212 9.43 -11.16 11.98
N VAL A 213 9.83 -12.13 11.15
CA VAL A 213 9.89 -13.54 11.54
C VAL A 213 11.33 -13.89 11.91
N SER A 214 11.49 -14.55 13.06
CA SER A 214 12.77 -15.10 13.50
C SER A 214 12.56 -16.45 14.18
N THR A 215 13.52 -17.37 14.02
CA THR A 215 13.55 -18.68 14.70
C THR A 215 13.94 -18.58 16.17
N GLY A 216 14.32 -17.38 16.64
CA GLY A 216 14.63 -17.06 18.02
C GLY A 216 14.40 -15.57 18.32
N PRO A 217 14.78 -15.07 19.50
CA PRO A 217 14.65 -13.66 19.84
C PRO A 217 15.31 -12.75 18.79
N ILE A 218 14.62 -11.68 18.37
CA ILE A 218 15.18 -10.69 17.46
C ILE A 218 16.23 -9.88 18.26
N PRO A 219 17.52 -9.90 17.87
CA PRO A 219 18.56 -9.13 18.56
C PRO A 219 18.26 -7.63 18.57
N ASP A 220 18.70 -6.90 19.60
CA ASP A 220 18.45 -5.45 19.69
C ASP A 220 19.09 -4.67 18.52
N ASP A 221 20.24 -5.15 18.03
CA ASP A 221 21.00 -4.61 16.92
C ASP A 221 20.69 -5.27 15.56
N TRP A 222 19.52 -5.92 15.40
CA TRP A 222 19.16 -6.66 14.19
C TRP A 222 19.26 -5.84 12.90
N ILE A 223 19.10 -4.52 12.99
CA ILE A 223 19.20 -3.57 11.87
C ILE A 223 20.59 -3.64 11.23
N PHE A 224 21.65 -3.86 12.02
CA PHE A 224 23.05 -3.79 11.58
C PHE A 224 23.65 -5.15 11.23
N LYS A 225 22.97 -6.25 11.57
CA LYS A 225 23.51 -7.61 11.35
C LYS A 225 23.33 -8.11 9.91
N PRO A 226 24.29 -8.87 9.36
CA PRO A 226 24.06 -9.64 8.14
C PRO A 226 23.10 -10.81 8.43
N GLY A 227 22.25 -11.18 7.47
CA GLY A 227 21.27 -12.27 7.64
C GLY A 227 20.08 -11.94 8.56
N SER A 228 19.76 -10.65 8.74
CA SER A 228 18.68 -10.18 9.62
C SER A 228 17.32 -10.81 9.33
N PRO A 229 16.40 -10.78 10.33
CA PRO A 229 15.02 -11.19 10.15
C PRO A 229 14.38 -10.50 8.95
N THR A 230 13.60 -11.27 8.20
CA THR A 230 12.83 -10.77 7.05
C THR A 230 11.34 -10.96 7.33
N LEU A 231 10.52 -10.31 6.51
CA LEU A 231 9.11 -10.65 6.42
C LEU A 231 8.99 -11.98 5.68
N ALA A 232 8.31 -12.95 6.30
CA ALA A 232 8.05 -14.25 5.69
C ALA A 232 6.56 -14.61 5.76
N LEU A 233 6.10 -15.47 4.85
CA LEU A 233 4.70 -15.90 4.82
C LEU A 233 4.27 -16.60 6.11
N SER A 234 5.19 -17.17 6.88
CA SER A 234 4.92 -17.77 8.19
C SER A 234 4.43 -16.74 9.23
N ALA A 235 4.88 -15.47 9.19
CA ALA A 235 4.27 -14.38 9.99
C ALA A 235 2.85 -14.04 9.54
N VAL A 236 2.50 -14.47 8.33
CA VAL A 236 1.27 -14.15 7.63
C VAL A 236 0.39 -15.40 7.53
N ARG A 237 0.74 -16.52 8.18
CA ARG A 237 -0.06 -17.75 8.23
C ARG A 237 -0.50 -17.98 9.67
N ASN A 238 -1.65 -17.39 10.00
CA ASN A 238 -2.65 -17.90 10.92
C ASN A 238 -4.01 -17.73 10.24
#